data_AF-A0A1B1YAB4-F1
#
_entry.id   AF-A0A1B1YAB4-F1
#
_cell.length_a   1.000
_cell.length_b   1.000
_cell.length_c   1.000
_cell.angle_alpha   90.00
_cell.angle_beta   90.00
_cell.angle_gamma   90.00
#
_symmetry.space_group_name_H-M   'P 1'
#
loop_
_entity.id
_entity.type
_entity.pdbx_description
1 polymer ?
#
loop_
_entity_poly.entity_id
_entity_poly.type
_entity_poly.pdbx_seq_one_letter_code
_entity_poly.pdbx_strand_id
1 'polypeptide(L)'
;MGILSRKIYKQIEWYLYNYYEIKREVQELKDEIIEGSSYDISEWGGGISYHSDPTALKALKLCKKDIVNYEKWLKIIDAVIKHFSGTDKGRMLQKKYFDELGETHICQELHIERTTYYRWREEIVLYTAMLAIQEGLIKISNIA
;
A
#
# COMPACT_ATOMS: atom_id res chain seq x y z
N MET A 1 -13.19 4.59 -18.08
CA MET A 1 -12.14 5.57 -17.74
C MET A 1 -12.84 6.67 -16.97
N GLY A 2 -12.61 6.69 -15.67
CA GLY A 2 -13.28 7.60 -14.74
C GLY A 2 -12.48 8.88 -14.49
N ILE A 3 -12.83 9.54 -13.39
CA ILE A 3 -12.30 10.84 -12.94
C ILE A 3 -10.78 10.77 -12.67
N LEU A 4 -10.24 9.59 -12.38
CA LEU A 4 -8.82 9.38 -12.09
C LEU A 4 -7.99 9.16 -13.35
N SER A 5 -6.78 9.73 -13.37
CA SER A 5 -5.80 9.41 -14.42
C SER A 5 -5.47 7.92 -14.41
N ARG A 6 -5.21 7.34 -15.58
CA ARG A 6 -4.85 5.92 -15.73
C ARG A 6 -3.66 5.52 -14.85
N LYS A 7 -2.71 6.44 -14.65
CA LYS A 7 -1.54 6.22 -13.80
C LYS A 7 -1.93 6.07 -12.32
N ILE A 8 -2.76 6.97 -11.81
CA ILE A 8 -3.25 6.93 -10.43
C ILE A 8 -4.10 5.68 -10.20
N TYR A 9 -5.00 5.38 -11.13
CA TYR A 9 -5.87 4.20 -11.03
C TYR A 9 -5.04 2.91 -10.91
N LYS A 10 -4.04 2.73 -11.79
CA LYS A 10 -3.12 1.58 -11.73
C LYS A 10 -2.30 1.52 -10.46
N GLN A 11 -1.84 2.67 -9.96
CA GLN A 11 -1.07 2.74 -8.73
C GLN A 11 -1.93 2.24 -7.55
N ILE A 12 -3.17 2.71 -7.44
CA ILE A 12 -4.09 2.27 -6.38
C ILE A 12 -4.38 0.78 -6.49
N GLU A 13 -4.69 0.27 -7.69
CA GLU A 13 -4.93 -1.16 -7.87
C GLU A 13 -3.71 -2.00 -7.49
N TRP A 14 -2.50 -1.55 -7.84
CA TRP A 14 -1.28 -2.24 -7.42
C TRP A 14 -1.18 -2.35 -5.89
N TYR A 15 -1.43 -1.27 -5.15
CA TYR A 15 -1.41 -1.31 -3.69
C TYR A 15 -2.49 -2.22 -3.10
N LEU A 16 -3.69 -2.25 -3.69
CA LEU A 16 -4.76 -3.15 -3.25
C LEU A 16 -4.38 -4.63 -3.47
N TYR A 17 -3.82 -4.96 -4.64
CA TYR A 17 -3.36 -6.31 -4.95
C TYR A 17 -2.20 -6.77 -4.06
N ASN A 18 -1.24 -5.89 -3.80
CA ASN A 18 -0.02 -6.22 -3.07
C ASN A 18 -0.17 -5.98 -1.55
N TYR A 19 -1.39 -5.78 -1.04
CA TYR A 19 -1.63 -5.40 0.36
C TYR A 19 -0.93 -6.33 1.36
N TYR A 20 -1.10 -7.66 1.22
CA TYR A 20 -0.50 -8.61 2.15
C TYR A 20 1.02 -8.71 2.00
N GLU A 21 1.53 -8.60 0.78
CA GLU A 21 2.97 -8.62 0.52
C GLU A 21 3.66 -7.39 1.13
N ILE A 22 3.13 -6.20 0.88
CA ILE A 22 3.62 -4.95 1.45
C ILE A 22 3.53 -5.00 2.98
N LYS A 23 2.44 -5.55 3.54
CA LYS A 23 2.28 -5.70 4.98
C LYS A 23 3.35 -6.59 5.60
N ARG A 24 3.71 -7.68 4.92
CA ARG A 24 4.80 -8.58 5.33
C ARG A 24 6.15 -7.87 5.23
N GLU A 25 6.45 -7.24 4.11
CA GLU A 25 7.71 -6.53 3.87
C GLU A 25 7.95 -5.42 4.90
N VAL A 26 6.92 -4.60 5.20
CA VAL A 26 7.02 -3.56 6.23
C VAL A 26 7.27 -4.15 7.62
N GLN A 27 6.72 -5.33 7.91
CA GLN A 27 6.94 -6.00 9.19
C GLN A 27 8.37 -6.55 9.29
N GLU A 28 8.84 -7.26 8.26
CA GLU A 28 10.20 -7.78 8.19
C GLU A 28 11.24 -6.67 8.34
N LEU A 29 11.07 -5.55 7.62
CA LEU A 29 11.96 -4.39 7.72
C LEU A 29 11.95 -3.73 9.12
N LYS A 30 10.80 -3.74 9.82
CA LYS A 30 10.73 -3.24 11.19
C LYS A 30 11.48 -4.15 12.16
N ASP A 31 11.30 -5.45 12.01
CA ASP A 31 11.94 -6.45 12.85
C ASP A 31 13.47 -6.41 12.63
N GLU A 32 13.94 -6.32 11.39
CA GLU A 32 15.35 -6.12 11.06
C GLU A 32 15.94 -4.85 11.70
N ILE A 33 15.21 -3.73 11.71
CA ILE A 33 15.68 -2.49 12.34
C ILE A 33 15.79 -2.67 13.87
N ILE A 34 14.85 -3.38 14.49
CA ILE A 34 14.84 -3.63 15.94
C ILE A 34 15.97 -4.60 16.32
N GLU A 35 16.11 -5.71 15.59
CA GLU A 35 17.11 -6.75 15.84
C GLU A 35 18.53 -6.27 15.49
N GLY A 36 18.69 -5.56 14.38
CA GLY A 36 19.96 -4.98 13.93
C GLY A 36 20.45 -3.81 14.81
N SER A 37 19.56 -3.15 15.55
CA SER A 37 19.92 -2.11 16.52
C SER A 37 20.69 -2.64 17.74
N SER A 38 20.80 -3.97 17.92
CA SER A 38 21.48 -4.57 19.08
C SER A 38 22.98 -4.82 18.88
N TYR A 39 23.54 -4.64 17.68
CA TYR A 39 24.95 -4.94 17.39
C TYR A 39 25.92 -3.75 17.40
N ASP A 40 25.45 -2.51 17.61
CA ASP A 40 26.29 -1.31 17.51
C ASP A 40 26.38 -0.48 18.80
N ILE A 41 26.08 -1.12 19.94
CA ILE A 41 26.32 -0.52 21.27
C ILE A 41 27.16 -1.48 22.11
N SER A 42 28.39 -1.70 21.68
CA SER A 42 29.47 -2.06 22.59
C SER A 42 30.61 -1.05 22.44
N GLU A 43 30.68 -0.16 23.42
CA GLU A 43 31.87 0.59 23.77
C GLU A 43 33.07 -0.37 23.83
N TRP A 44 34.11 -0.14 23.00
CA TRP A 44 35.52 -0.23 23.41
C TRP A 44 36.47 0.13 22.26
N GLY A 45 37.24 1.20 22.48
CA GLY A 45 38.64 1.40 22.08
C GLY A 45 39.11 0.97 20.69
N GLY A 46 39.39 1.96 19.83
CA GLY A 46 40.28 1.76 18.69
C GLY A 46 40.03 2.76 17.58
N GLY A 47 40.99 3.63 17.30
CA GLY A 47 40.90 4.60 16.21
C GLY A 47 40.75 3.91 14.86
N ILE A 48 39.52 3.85 14.37
CA ILE A 48 39.21 3.49 12.99
C ILE A 48 38.50 4.72 12.41
N SER A 49 39.14 5.33 11.42
CA SER A 49 38.57 6.43 10.64
C SER A 49 37.16 6.03 10.19
N TYR A 50 36.15 6.61 10.81
CA TYR A 50 34.74 6.38 10.49
C TYR A 50 34.48 7.08 9.15
N HIS A 51 34.88 6.46 8.04
CA HIS A 51 34.41 6.83 6.72
C HIS A 51 32.97 6.34 6.63
N SER A 52 32.04 7.18 7.09
CA SER A 52 30.61 6.99 6.88
C SER A 52 30.39 6.77 5.38
N ASP A 53 30.09 5.54 4.96
CA ASP A 53 29.81 5.27 3.55
C ASP A 53 28.53 6.04 3.18
N PRO A 54 28.65 7.12 2.38
CA PRO A 54 27.50 7.95 2.04
C PRO A 54 26.49 7.16 1.19
N THR A 55 26.90 6.05 0.57
CA THR A 55 26.04 5.13 -0.19
C THR A 55 25.18 4.31 0.75
N ALA A 56 25.77 3.72 1.80
CA ALA A 56 25.04 2.96 2.82
C ALA A 56 24.01 3.85 3.56
N LEU A 57 24.40 5.07 3.93
CA LEU A 57 23.48 6.04 4.56
C LEU A 57 22.34 6.46 3.62
N LYS A 58 22.61 6.61 2.32
CA LYS A 58 21.56 6.90 1.32
C LYS A 58 20.63 5.71 1.13
N ALA A 59 21.14 4.48 1.08
CA ALA A 59 20.33 3.27 1.01
C ALA A 59 19.40 3.16 2.23
N LEU A 60 19.92 3.33 3.45
CA LEU A 60 19.13 3.36 4.67
C LEU A 60 18.05 4.46 4.64
N LYS A 61 18.38 5.65 4.13
CA LYS A 61 17.42 6.76 4.00
C LYS A 61 16.34 6.48 2.95
N LEU A 62 16.67 5.81 1.85
CA LEU A 62 15.73 5.41 0.82
C LEU A 62 14.77 4.34 1.36
N CYS A 63 15.28 3.27 1.97
CA CYS A 63 14.47 2.24 2.61
C CYS A 63 13.50 2.85 3.64
N LYS A 64 13.98 3.77 4.50
CA LYS A 64 13.12 4.49 5.46
C LYS A 64 11.99 5.27 4.78
N LYS A 65 12.26 5.94 3.65
CA LYS A 65 11.23 6.71 2.93
C LYS A 65 10.19 5.80 2.29
N ASP A 66 10.62 4.67 1.75
CA ASP A 66 9.73 3.69 1.11
C ASP A 66 8.83 3.00 2.15
N ILE A 67 9.40 2.61 3.30
CA ILE A 67 8.65 2.09 4.46
C ILE A 67 7.55 3.08 4.89
N VAL A 68 7.88 4.36 5.07
CA VAL A 68 6.88 5.37 5.50
C VAL A 68 5.73 5.50 4.51
N ASN A 69 6.01 5.43 3.20
CA ASN A 69 4.96 5.48 2.19
C ASN A 69 4.10 4.20 2.22
N TYR A 70 4.73 3.03 2.33
CA TYR A 70 4.01 1.76 2.46
C TYR A 70 3.13 1.72 3.71
N GLU A 71 3.60 2.19 4.85
CA GLU A 71 2.79 2.30 6.06
C GLU A 71 1.56 3.19 5.87
N LYS A 72 1.71 4.32 5.18
CA LYS A 72 0.57 5.19 4.88
C LYS A 72 -0.43 4.50 3.95
N TRP A 73 0.04 3.81 2.91
CA TRP A 73 -0.82 3.01 2.04
C TRP A 73 -1.53 1.88 2.78
N LEU A 74 -0.84 1.15 3.66
CA LEU A 74 -1.44 0.11 4.49
C LEU A 74 -2.55 0.70 5.38
N LYS A 75 -2.32 1.84 6.04
CA LYS A 75 -3.34 2.53 6.83
C LYS A 75 -4.57 2.91 6.01
N ILE A 76 -4.36 3.41 4.79
CA ILE A 76 -5.45 3.74 3.87
C ILE A 76 -6.23 2.48 3.51
N ILE A 77 -5.56 1.40 3.11
CA ILE A 77 -6.23 0.16 2.73
C ILE A 77 -6.99 -0.45 3.90
N ASP A 78 -6.42 -0.44 5.10
CA ASP A 78 -7.12 -0.87 6.33
C ASP A 78 -8.41 -0.06 6.55
N ALA A 79 -8.37 1.25 6.33
CA ALA A 79 -9.55 2.11 6.40
C ALA A 79 -10.58 1.79 5.31
N VAL A 80 -10.14 1.45 4.09
CA VAL A 80 -11.01 1.02 2.98
C VAL A 80 -11.69 -0.30 3.30
N ILE A 81 -10.94 -1.30 3.77
CA ILE A 81 -11.47 -2.60 4.19
C ILE A 81 -12.52 -2.40 5.30
N LYS A 82 -12.19 -1.58 6.31
CA LYS A 82 -13.11 -1.27 7.41
C LYS A 82 -14.38 -0.58 6.92
N HIS A 83 -14.26 0.37 5.99
CA HIS A 83 -15.40 1.11 5.44
C HIS A 83 -16.40 0.21 4.70
N PHE A 84 -15.90 -0.74 3.91
CA PHE A 84 -16.74 -1.67 3.15
C PHE A 84 -17.06 -2.97 3.88
N SER A 85 -16.58 -3.14 5.12
CA SER A 85 -16.82 -4.35 5.91
C SER A 85 -18.32 -4.60 6.11
N GLY A 86 -18.73 -5.87 5.96
CA GLY A 86 -20.13 -6.29 6.05
C GLY A 86 -21.00 -5.94 4.84
N THR A 87 -20.44 -5.34 3.77
CA THR A 87 -21.17 -5.03 2.53
C THR A 87 -20.78 -5.95 1.38
N ASP A 88 -21.61 -6.01 0.33
CA ASP A 88 -21.29 -6.77 -0.89
C ASP A 88 -20.06 -6.23 -1.63
N LYS A 89 -19.82 -4.93 -1.54
CA LYS A 89 -18.59 -4.31 -2.05
C LYS A 89 -17.36 -4.78 -1.27
N GLY A 90 -17.49 -4.97 0.04
CA GLY A 90 -16.43 -5.56 0.86
C GLY A 90 -16.13 -7.00 0.46
N ARG A 91 -17.18 -7.79 0.19
CA ARG A 91 -17.03 -9.16 -0.35
C ARG A 91 -16.36 -9.15 -1.73
N MET A 92 -16.75 -8.22 -2.60
CA MET A 92 -16.14 -8.04 -3.92
C MET A 92 -14.67 -7.59 -3.84
N LEU A 93 -14.35 -6.68 -2.91
CA LEU A 93 -12.99 -6.22 -2.63
C LEU A 93 -12.09 -7.40 -2.23
N GLN A 94 -12.53 -8.20 -1.24
CA GLN A 94 -11.83 -9.41 -0.80
C GLN A 94 -11.57 -10.34 -1.99
N LYS A 95 -12.63 -10.72 -2.69
CA LYS A 95 -12.54 -11.68 -3.80
C LYS A 95 -11.64 -11.20 -4.94
N LYS A 96 -11.67 -9.90 -5.24
CA LYS A 96 -10.91 -9.33 -6.36
C LYS A 96 -9.44 -9.14 -6.03
N TYR A 97 -9.13 -8.53 -4.90
CA TYR A 97 -7.78 -8.04 -4.63
C TYR A 97 -6.98 -8.99 -3.74
N PHE A 98 -7.64 -9.80 -2.93
CA PHE A 98 -7.00 -10.67 -1.94
C PHE A 98 -7.08 -12.15 -2.32
N ASP A 99 -8.23 -12.58 -2.84
CA ASP A 99 -8.40 -13.95 -3.36
C ASP A 99 -8.04 -14.02 -4.86
N GLU A 100 -7.76 -12.87 -5.49
CA GLU A 100 -7.37 -12.69 -6.89
C GLU A 100 -8.30 -13.36 -7.93
N LEU A 101 -9.60 -13.48 -7.60
CA LEU A 101 -10.57 -14.12 -8.47
C LEU A 101 -10.85 -13.30 -9.74
N GLY A 102 -11.15 -14.03 -10.82
CA GLY A 102 -11.58 -13.47 -12.09
C GLY A 102 -12.97 -12.83 -11.99
N GLU A 103 -13.20 -11.79 -12.81
CA GLU A 103 -14.47 -11.04 -12.86
C GLU A 103 -15.70 -11.95 -12.99
N THR A 104 -15.69 -12.88 -13.94
CA THR A 104 -16.83 -13.79 -14.19
C THR A 104 -17.17 -14.61 -12.96
N HIS A 105 -16.16 -15.10 -12.25
CA HIS A 105 -16.34 -15.89 -11.05
C HIS A 105 -16.95 -15.03 -9.91
N ILE A 106 -16.42 -13.82 -9.73
CA ILE A 106 -16.93 -12.88 -8.73
C ILE A 106 -18.40 -12.52 -9.01
N CYS A 107 -18.75 -12.24 -10.26
CA CYS A 107 -20.13 -11.93 -10.66
C CYS A 107 -21.09 -13.09 -10.35
N GLN A 108 -20.66 -14.32 -10.61
CA GLN A 108 -21.44 -15.53 -10.31
C GLN A 108 -21.62 -15.74 -8.81
N GLU A 109 -20.54 -15.67 -8.03
CA GLU A 109 -20.57 -15.91 -6.58
C GLU A 109 -21.34 -14.84 -5.81
N LEU A 110 -21.27 -13.58 -6.25
CA LEU A 110 -21.98 -12.47 -5.61
C LEU A 110 -23.38 -12.24 -6.21
N HIS A 111 -23.77 -13.00 -7.23
CA HIS A 111 -25.03 -12.84 -7.96
C HIS A 111 -25.24 -11.40 -8.47
N ILE A 112 -24.19 -10.80 -9.05
CA ILE A 112 -24.23 -9.45 -9.59
C ILE A 112 -23.97 -9.43 -11.10
N GLU A 113 -24.53 -8.43 -11.77
CA GLU A 113 -24.21 -8.16 -13.17
C GLU A 113 -22.81 -7.56 -13.32
N ARG A 114 -22.23 -7.77 -14.51
CA ARG A 114 -20.95 -7.19 -14.92
C ARG A 114 -20.91 -5.68 -14.72
N THR A 115 -21.97 -4.97 -15.09
CA THR A 115 -22.05 -3.51 -14.93
C THR A 115 -21.92 -3.10 -13.46
N THR A 116 -22.56 -3.83 -12.56
CA THR A 116 -22.47 -3.62 -11.10
C THR A 116 -21.05 -3.87 -10.60
N TYR A 117 -20.38 -4.92 -11.07
CA TYR A 117 -18.98 -5.21 -10.76
C TYR A 117 -18.05 -4.03 -11.10
N TYR A 118 -18.13 -3.51 -12.33
CA TYR A 118 -17.28 -2.40 -12.76
C TYR A 118 -17.56 -1.11 -12.00
N ARG A 119 -18.84 -0.85 -11.68
CA ARG A 119 -19.24 0.30 -10.88
C ARG A 119 -18.69 0.19 -9.45
N TRP A 120 -18.84 -0.96 -8.79
CA TRP A 120 -18.33 -1.17 -7.44
C TRP A 120 -16.81 -1.09 -7.38
N ARG A 121 -16.12 -1.64 -8.39
CA ARG A 121 -14.67 -1.51 -8.50
C ARG A 121 -14.24 -0.05 -8.59
N GLU A 122 -14.92 0.73 -9.44
CA GLU A 122 -14.66 2.18 -9.56
C GLU A 122 -14.89 2.89 -8.23
N GLU A 123 -15.98 2.60 -7.52
CA GLU A 123 -16.28 3.20 -6.22
C GLU A 123 -15.21 2.87 -5.15
N ILE A 124 -14.72 1.63 -5.11
CA ILE A 124 -13.64 1.22 -4.21
C ILE A 124 -12.36 2.01 -4.54
N VAL A 125 -11.96 2.05 -5.81
CA VAL A 125 -10.74 2.74 -6.23
C VAL A 125 -10.85 4.25 -6.00
N LEU A 126 -12.02 4.86 -6.23
CA LEU A 126 -12.27 6.28 -5.95
C LEU A 126 -12.21 6.59 -4.46
N TYR A 127 -12.80 5.73 -3.62
CA TYR A 127 -12.73 5.91 -2.17
C TYR A 127 -11.29 5.84 -1.66
N THR A 128 -10.51 4.86 -2.13
CA THR A 128 -9.09 4.76 -1.83
C THR A 128 -8.31 5.98 -2.33
N ALA A 129 -8.63 6.51 -3.51
CA ALA A 129 -8.00 7.71 -4.04
C ALA A 129 -8.27 8.94 -3.15
N MET A 130 -9.50 9.13 -2.67
CA MET A 130 -9.86 10.23 -1.78
C MET A 130 -9.03 10.22 -0.49
N LEU A 131 -8.89 9.04 0.14
CA LEU A 131 -8.06 8.88 1.34
C LEU A 131 -6.57 9.11 1.05
N ALA A 132 -6.07 8.61 -0.08
CA ALA A 132 -4.68 8.82 -0.48
C ALA A 132 -4.35 10.28 -0.82
N ILE A 133 -5.32 11.05 -1.34
CA ILE A 133 -5.20 12.49 -1.53
C ILE A 133 -5.17 13.20 -0.17
N GLN A 134 -6.05 12.82 0.76
CA GLN A 134 -6.09 13.38 2.12
C GLN A 134 -4.77 13.16 2.86
N GLU A 135 -4.13 12.00 2.70
CA GLU A 135 -2.81 11.67 3.28
C GLU A 135 -1.62 12.27 2.50
N GLY A 136 -1.89 12.97 1.38
CA GLY A 136 -0.88 13.62 0.54
C GLY A 136 -0.03 12.66 -0.30
N LEU A 137 -0.43 11.39 -0.43
CA LEU A 137 0.27 10.38 -1.24
C LEU A 137 0.02 10.56 -2.74
N ILE A 138 -1.16 11.06 -3.11
CA ILE A 138 -1.53 11.38 -4.48
C ILE A 138 -1.75 12.88 -4.60
N LYS A 139 -1.16 13.47 -5.65
CA LYS A 139 -1.42 14.86 -6.04
C LYS A 139 -2.19 14.86 -7.35
N ILE A 140 -3.29 15.58 -7.39
CA ILE A 140 -4.00 15.85 -8.65
C ILE A 140 -3.30 17.04 -9.30
N SER A 141 -2.44 16.76 -10.27
CA SER A 141 -1.84 17.77 -11.12
C SER A 141 -2.89 18.28 -12.10
N ASN A 142 -3.73 19.22 -11.67
CA ASN A 142 -4.57 20.13 -12.47
C ASN A 142 -5.48 20.97 -11.54
N ILE A 143 -4.89 21.67 -10.57
CA ILE A 143 -5.54 22.84 -9.98
C ILE A 143 -4.70 24.01 -10.48
N ALA A 144 -5.24 24.70 -11.49
CA ALA A 144 -4.71 25.97 -11.98
C ALA A 144 -4.86 27.05 -10.91
#